data_AF-A0A1C4X880-F1
#
_entry.id   AF-A0A1C4X880-F1
#
_cell.length_a   1.000
_cell.length_b   1.000
_cell.length_c   1.000
_cell.angle_alpha   90.00
_cell.angle_beta   90.00
_cell.angle_gamma   90.00
#
_symmetry.space_group_name_H-M   'P 1'
#
loop_
_entity.id
_entity.type
_entity.pdbx_description
1 polymer ?
#
loop_
_entity_poly.entity_id
_entity_poly.type
_entity_poly.pdbx_seq_one_letter_code
_entity_poly.pdbx_strand_id
1 'polypeptide(L)'
;MTAVRTRSRFLTGLTLTAALLAGTAVPAVAAPIVLSSGHVDVIDVDYAGGALSVDLLDDTVSPAAERNPSDVVLSVPNTAKLTVPSASAWSFLGTGGQAWVLPQASTAGLLWAGWNTTDVPSGVFQNNRVTFKLTNVSGPAGFSVYTVSGGTPTVLFDSGNGLPDSLNVNRNTHAHVNWGFDAAGTYAVTFEVTGKLASNGTTISSGAKTWTFEVLP
;
A
#
# COMPACT_ATOMS: atom_id res chain seq x y z
N MET A 1 56.63 66.11 -32.44
CA MET A 1 57.83 65.61 -31.73
C MET A 1 57.31 65.11 -30.39
N THR A 2 57.32 63.84 -30.01
CA THR A 2 58.35 62.81 -30.14
C THR A 2 57.67 61.46 -29.92
N ALA A 3 57.98 60.46 -30.76
CA ALA A 3 57.51 59.10 -30.61
C ALA A 3 58.35 58.34 -29.55
N VAL A 4 57.71 57.54 -28.69
CA VAL A 4 58.36 56.50 -27.86
C VAL A 4 57.40 55.32 -27.79
N ARG A 5 57.53 54.34 -28.69
CA ARG A 5 58.24 53.05 -28.52
C ARG A 5 57.70 52.15 -27.40
N THR A 6 56.85 51.25 -27.89
CA THR A 6 56.44 49.92 -27.44
C THR A 6 57.49 49.13 -26.66
N ARG A 7 57.06 48.46 -25.59
CA ARG A 7 57.64 47.18 -25.13
C ARG A 7 56.51 46.22 -24.81
N SER A 8 56.29 45.29 -25.73
CA SER A 8 55.43 44.12 -25.54
C SER A 8 56.10 43.14 -24.58
N ARG A 9 55.42 42.77 -23.49
CA ARG A 9 55.75 41.59 -22.69
C ARG A 9 54.67 40.56 -22.93
N PHE A 10 55.04 39.50 -23.63
CA PHE A 10 54.27 38.26 -23.73
C PHE A 10 54.20 37.63 -22.34
N LEU A 11 53.00 37.45 -21.80
CA LEU A 11 52.73 36.43 -20.79
C LEU A 11 51.95 35.32 -21.47
N THR A 12 52.61 34.18 -21.63
CA THR A 12 52.06 32.88 -21.96
C THR A 12 50.92 32.54 -21.01
N GLY A 13 49.72 32.36 -21.56
CA GLY A 13 48.55 31.90 -20.82
C GLY A 13 48.71 30.44 -20.42
N LEU A 14 48.52 30.16 -19.12
CA LEU A 14 48.38 28.81 -18.60
C LEU A 14 46.89 28.45 -18.72
N THR A 15 46.51 27.74 -19.77
CA THR A 15 45.17 27.15 -19.88
C THR A 15 45.10 25.95 -18.94
N LEU A 16 44.46 26.11 -17.77
CA LEU A 16 43.98 24.99 -16.97
C LEU A 16 42.77 24.36 -17.68
N THR A 17 42.95 23.19 -18.28
CA THR A 17 41.83 22.33 -18.67
C THR A 17 41.30 21.64 -17.42
N ALA A 18 40.20 22.16 -16.87
CA ALA A 18 39.42 21.43 -15.87
C ALA A 18 38.66 20.30 -16.58
N ALA A 19 39.11 19.05 -16.40
CA ALA A 19 38.34 17.89 -16.82
C ALA A 19 37.11 17.76 -15.91
N LEU A 20 35.93 18.14 -16.42
CA LEU A 20 34.66 17.81 -15.78
C LEU A 20 34.47 16.29 -15.88
N LEU A 21 34.71 15.59 -14.77
CA LEU A 21 34.17 14.24 -14.58
C LEU A 21 32.65 14.36 -14.44
N ALA A 22 31.94 14.22 -15.56
CA ALA A 22 30.49 14.02 -15.54
C ALA A 22 30.19 12.62 -15.00
N GLY A 23 30.25 12.47 -13.68
CA GLY A 23 29.70 11.29 -13.01
C GLY A 23 28.19 11.31 -13.20
N THR A 24 27.63 10.27 -13.82
CA THR A 24 26.20 10.04 -13.82
C THR A 24 25.79 9.74 -12.38
N ALA A 25 25.24 10.74 -11.67
CA ALA A 25 24.62 10.50 -10.38
C ALA A 25 23.46 9.52 -10.60
N VAL A 26 23.62 8.29 -10.12
CA VAL A 26 22.51 7.35 -10.03
C VAL A 26 21.53 7.96 -9.02
N PRO A 27 20.26 8.21 -9.38
CA PRO A 27 19.30 8.72 -8.41
C PRO A 27 19.24 7.75 -7.23
N ALA A 28 19.46 8.26 -6.02
CA ALA A 28 19.29 7.46 -4.82
C ALA A 28 17.80 7.11 -4.70
N VAL A 29 17.46 5.84 -4.87
CA VAL A 29 16.14 5.33 -4.54
C VAL A 29 16.04 5.34 -3.01
N ALA A 30 15.07 6.07 -2.46
CA ALA A 30 14.83 6.06 -1.03
C ALA A 30 14.50 4.62 -0.59
N ALA A 31 15.05 4.18 0.55
CA ALA A 31 14.68 2.89 1.12
C ALA A 31 13.18 2.89 1.48
N PRO A 32 12.47 1.77 1.26
CA PRO A 32 11.07 1.68 1.62
C PRO A 32 10.88 1.79 3.14
N ILE A 33 9.73 2.31 3.54
CA ILE A 33 9.29 2.31 4.93
C ILE A 33 8.77 0.90 5.24
N VAL A 34 9.42 0.21 6.19
CA VAL A 34 8.99 -1.13 6.59
C VAL A 34 8.15 -1.03 7.85
N LEU A 35 6.89 -1.48 7.77
CA LEU A 35 5.98 -1.58 8.91
C LEU A 35 5.85 -3.06 9.29
N SER A 36 6.20 -3.42 10.53
CA SER A 36 6.21 -4.83 10.98
C SER A 36 5.23 -5.13 12.12
N SER A 37 4.76 -4.11 12.84
CA SER A 37 3.80 -4.26 13.92
C SER A 37 3.14 -2.94 14.27
N GLY A 38 1.91 -2.99 14.80
CA GLY A 38 1.14 -1.81 15.19
C GLY A 38 -0.14 -1.64 14.38
N HIS A 39 -0.92 -0.61 14.71
CA HIS A 39 -2.14 -0.28 13.96
C HIS A 39 -1.77 0.33 12.61
N VAL A 40 -2.44 -0.13 11.56
CA VAL A 40 -2.38 0.44 10.21
C VAL A 40 -3.74 0.28 9.55
N ASP A 41 -4.23 1.33 8.89
CA ASP A 41 -5.33 1.20 7.93
C ASP A 41 -4.71 1.07 6.54
N VAL A 42 -4.63 -0.17 6.05
CA VAL A 42 -4.00 -0.51 4.76
C VAL A 42 -4.72 0.22 3.62
N ILE A 43 -6.04 0.32 3.71
CA ILE A 43 -6.86 1.11 2.79
C ILE A 43 -7.48 2.24 3.60
N ASP A 44 -6.83 3.40 3.62
CA ASP A 44 -7.43 4.63 4.12
C ASP A 44 -8.09 5.37 2.96
N VAL A 45 -9.36 5.78 3.12
CA VAL A 45 -10.18 6.36 2.05
C VAL A 45 -10.59 7.77 2.40
N ASP A 46 -10.12 8.69 1.57
CA ASP A 46 -10.38 10.11 1.69
C ASP A 46 -11.28 10.62 0.58
N TYR A 47 -12.10 11.63 0.90
CA TYR A 47 -12.74 12.45 -0.10
C TYR A 47 -12.59 13.94 0.19
N ALA A 48 -11.79 14.62 -0.63
CA ALA A 48 -11.55 16.05 -0.51
C ALA A 48 -11.49 16.71 -1.90
N GLY A 49 -12.00 17.94 -2.00
CA GLY A 49 -11.89 18.73 -3.23
C GLY A 49 -12.54 18.11 -4.47
N GLY A 50 -13.48 17.17 -4.31
CA GLY A 50 -14.12 16.47 -5.44
C GLY A 50 -13.37 15.21 -5.91
N ALA A 51 -12.27 14.85 -5.26
CA ALA A 51 -11.47 13.68 -5.56
C ALA A 51 -11.63 12.61 -4.47
N LEU A 52 -11.57 11.35 -4.91
CA LEU A 52 -11.46 10.18 -4.05
C LEU A 52 -10.01 9.73 -4.07
N SER A 53 -9.37 9.59 -2.91
CA SER A 53 -8.00 9.09 -2.77
C SER A 53 -7.95 7.86 -1.87
N VAL A 54 -6.89 7.08 -2.07
CA VAL A 54 -6.58 5.92 -1.24
C VAL A 54 -5.09 5.92 -0.98
N ASP A 55 -4.74 5.89 0.29
CA ASP A 55 -3.38 5.82 0.81
C ASP A 55 -3.35 4.82 1.99
N LEU A 56 -2.21 4.71 2.66
CA LEU A 56 -2.06 3.92 3.88
C LEU A 56 -1.88 4.87 5.07
N LEU A 57 -2.73 4.73 6.07
CA LEU A 57 -2.59 5.45 7.33
C LEU A 57 -1.70 4.64 8.29
N ASP A 58 -0.54 5.21 8.61
CA ASP A 58 0.49 4.65 9.49
C ASP A 58 0.38 5.25 10.90
N ASP A 59 -0.33 4.53 11.77
CA ASP A 59 -0.50 4.83 13.21
C ASP A 59 0.65 4.26 14.07
N THR A 60 1.72 3.75 13.46
CA THR A 60 2.92 3.28 14.19
C THR A 60 3.81 4.44 14.65
N VAL A 61 3.57 5.63 14.12
CA VAL A 61 4.26 6.88 14.44
C VAL A 61 3.29 7.91 15.03
N SER A 62 3.84 8.94 15.70
CA SER A 62 3.04 10.01 16.30
C SER A 62 3.55 11.39 15.85
N PRO A 63 2.71 12.24 15.22
CA PRO A 63 1.33 11.93 14.78
C PRO A 63 1.30 10.84 13.71
N ALA A 64 0.12 10.25 13.49
CA ALA A 64 -0.12 9.31 12.41
C ALA A 64 0.26 9.93 11.05
N ALA A 65 0.72 9.11 10.13
CA ALA A 65 1.22 9.56 8.84
C ALA A 65 0.50 8.90 7.67
N GLU A 66 0.03 9.72 6.72
CA GLU A 66 -0.39 9.22 5.41
C GLU A 66 0.83 8.81 4.59
N ARG A 67 0.81 7.58 4.06
CA ARG A 67 1.87 7.00 3.26
C ARG A 67 1.32 6.56 1.91
N ASN A 68 2.03 6.90 0.84
CA ASN A 68 1.74 6.30 -0.47
C ASN A 68 2.06 4.79 -0.41
N PRO A 69 1.13 3.89 -0.80
CA PRO A 69 1.35 2.45 -0.75
C PRO A 69 2.62 1.94 -1.44
N SER A 70 3.10 2.64 -2.49
CA SER A 70 4.34 2.28 -3.19
C SER A 70 5.62 2.45 -2.37
N ASP A 71 5.56 3.26 -1.31
CA ASP A 71 6.73 3.61 -0.49
C ASP A 71 6.81 2.74 0.77
N VAL A 72 5.83 1.83 0.97
CA VAL A 72 5.67 1.01 2.17
C VAL A 72 5.80 -0.47 1.85
N VAL A 73 6.51 -1.19 2.71
CA VAL A 73 6.50 -2.66 2.78
C VAL A 73 5.85 -3.08 4.09
N LEU A 74 4.77 -3.84 3.99
CA LEU A 74 4.06 -4.44 5.13
C LEU A 74 4.70 -5.80 5.42
N SER A 75 5.48 -5.88 6.49
CA SER A 75 6.14 -7.13 6.88
C SER A 75 5.16 -8.04 7.63
N VAL A 76 5.05 -9.28 7.17
CA VAL A 76 4.26 -10.34 7.81
C VAL A 76 5.25 -11.35 8.40
N PRO A 77 5.55 -11.28 9.71
CA PRO A 77 6.57 -12.12 10.32
C PRO A 77 6.12 -13.58 10.39
N ASN A 78 7.07 -14.51 10.53
CA ASN A 78 6.76 -15.94 10.68
C ASN A 78 5.92 -16.25 11.93
N THR A 79 5.92 -15.38 12.94
CA THR A 79 5.02 -15.47 14.09
C THR A 79 3.54 -15.32 13.73
N ALA A 80 3.22 -14.83 12.52
CA ALA A 80 1.86 -14.81 11.96
C ALA A 80 1.44 -16.17 11.36
N LYS A 81 2.36 -17.14 11.26
CA LYS A 81 2.09 -18.46 10.68
C LYS A 81 1.19 -19.30 11.59
N LEU A 82 0.17 -19.92 11.01
CA LEU A 82 -0.76 -20.81 11.70
C LEU A 82 -1.07 -22.06 10.87
N THR A 83 -1.62 -23.06 11.56
CA THR A 83 -2.24 -24.22 10.91
C THR A 83 -3.69 -23.89 10.59
N VAL A 84 -4.07 -24.02 9.31
CA VAL A 84 -5.44 -23.75 8.87
C VAL A 84 -6.37 -24.85 9.38
N PRO A 85 -7.54 -24.52 9.96
CA PRO A 85 -8.50 -25.53 10.37
C PRO A 85 -8.95 -26.41 9.20
N SER A 86 -9.11 -27.73 9.44
CA SER A 86 -9.41 -28.69 8.38
C SER A 86 -10.85 -28.67 7.87
N ALA A 87 -11.74 -27.89 8.49
CA ALA A 87 -13.13 -27.80 8.08
C ALA A 87 -13.25 -27.10 6.72
N SER A 88 -14.16 -27.58 5.86
CA SER A 88 -14.30 -27.08 4.48
C SER A 88 -14.59 -25.58 4.37
N ALA A 89 -15.12 -24.95 5.41
CA ALA A 89 -15.31 -23.50 5.47
C ALA A 89 -13.98 -22.70 5.33
N TRP A 90 -12.83 -23.35 5.52
CA TRP A 90 -11.50 -22.74 5.45
C TRP A 90 -10.75 -23.07 4.15
N SER A 91 -11.39 -23.70 3.17
CA SER A 91 -10.73 -24.15 1.93
C SER A 91 -10.15 -23.03 1.06
N PHE A 92 -10.49 -21.77 1.36
CA PHE A 92 -9.96 -20.58 0.70
C PHE A 92 -8.57 -20.17 1.19
N LEU A 93 -8.09 -20.74 2.32
CA LEU A 93 -6.86 -20.31 3.00
C LEU A 93 -5.84 -21.45 3.12
N GLY A 94 -4.58 -21.11 2.88
CA GLY A 94 -3.40 -21.89 3.22
C GLY A 94 -3.25 -23.17 2.41
N THR A 95 -3.01 -23.03 1.11
CA THR A 95 -2.58 -24.11 0.23
C THR A 95 -1.49 -24.97 0.90
N GLY A 96 -1.83 -26.18 1.37
CA GLY A 96 -0.94 -27.06 2.14
C GLY A 96 -1.18 -27.10 3.66
N GLY A 97 -2.27 -26.52 4.16
CA GLY A 97 -2.68 -26.54 5.56
C GLY A 97 -1.99 -25.51 6.46
N GLN A 98 -1.18 -24.62 5.90
CA GLN A 98 -0.50 -23.54 6.61
C GLN A 98 -0.77 -22.21 5.91
N ALA A 99 -0.89 -21.15 6.70
CA ALA A 99 -1.02 -19.77 6.19
C ALA A 99 -0.35 -18.80 7.16
N TRP A 100 -0.03 -17.61 6.68
CA TRP A 100 0.37 -16.46 7.49
C TRP A 100 -0.80 -15.51 7.56
N VAL A 101 -1.21 -15.12 8.77
CA VAL A 101 -2.41 -14.31 8.97
C VAL A 101 -2.09 -13.11 9.86
N LEU A 102 -2.28 -11.91 9.32
CA LEU A 102 -2.44 -10.71 10.14
C LEU A 102 -3.87 -10.70 10.69
N PRO A 103 -4.08 -10.77 12.01
CA PRO A 103 -5.38 -11.05 12.59
C PRO A 103 -6.30 -9.82 12.68
N GLN A 104 -7.62 -10.04 12.58
CA GLN A 104 -8.63 -9.00 12.80
C GLN A 104 -8.62 -8.42 14.22
N ALA A 105 -8.10 -9.18 15.19
CA ALA A 105 -7.90 -8.74 16.56
C ALA A 105 -6.44 -8.35 16.79
N SER A 106 -6.20 -7.24 17.49
CA SER A 106 -4.85 -6.77 17.78
C SER A 106 -4.03 -7.85 18.50
N THR A 107 -2.86 -8.14 17.95
CA THR A 107 -1.93 -9.15 18.46
C THR A 107 -0.54 -8.54 18.53
N ALA A 108 0.09 -8.64 19.70
CA ALA A 108 1.41 -8.05 19.93
C ALA A 108 2.44 -8.59 18.92
N GLY A 109 3.24 -7.68 18.36
CA GLY A 109 4.28 -8.02 17.37
C GLY A 109 3.78 -8.27 15.96
N LEU A 110 2.48 -8.12 15.69
CA LEU A 110 1.89 -8.17 14.35
C LEU A 110 1.28 -6.82 13.97
N LEU A 111 1.14 -6.59 12.66
CA LEU A 111 0.31 -5.49 12.16
C LEU A 111 -1.16 -5.78 12.44
N TRP A 112 -1.88 -4.79 12.96
CA TRP A 112 -3.32 -4.79 13.09
C TRP A 112 -3.91 -4.05 11.89
N ALA A 113 -3.99 -4.77 10.77
CA ALA A 113 -4.31 -4.22 9.46
C ALA A 113 -5.83 -4.06 9.26
N GLY A 114 -6.24 -2.86 8.85
CA GLY A 114 -7.63 -2.51 8.64
C GLY A 114 -7.88 -1.64 7.41
N TRP A 115 -9.03 -0.99 7.42
CA TRP A 115 -9.39 0.09 6.52
C TRP A 115 -10.23 1.14 7.23
N ASN A 116 -10.21 2.33 6.69
CA ASN A 116 -10.88 3.50 7.24
C ASN A 116 -11.60 4.27 6.12
N THR A 117 -12.84 4.68 6.39
CA THR A 117 -13.67 5.52 5.52
C THR A 117 -14.30 6.69 6.27
N THR A 118 -13.72 7.06 7.42
CA THR A 118 -14.25 8.12 8.30
C THR A 118 -14.11 9.50 7.68
N ASP A 119 -13.10 9.71 6.84
CA ASP A 119 -12.88 10.94 6.08
C ASP A 119 -13.72 11.04 4.79
N VAL A 120 -14.67 10.12 4.57
CA VAL A 120 -15.68 10.23 3.52
C VAL A 120 -16.93 10.95 4.05
N PRO A 121 -17.23 12.19 3.59
CA PRO A 121 -18.37 12.94 4.08
C PRO A 121 -19.72 12.31 3.73
N SER A 122 -20.73 12.57 4.56
CA SER A 122 -22.10 12.13 4.31
C SER A 122 -22.68 12.77 3.04
N GLY A 123 -23.42 11.99 2.26
CA GLY A 123 -24.15 12.46 1.08
C GLY A 123 -23.29 12.64 -0.17
N VAL A 124 -21.98 12.36 -0.11
CA VAL A 124 -21.10 12.42 -1.29
C VAL A 124 -21.43 11.30 -2.28
N PHE A 125 -21.55 10.06 -1.78
CA PHE A 125 -21.81 8.87 -2.59
C PHE A 125 -23.21 8.31 -2.37
N GLN A 126 -23.79 7.70 -3.41
CA GLN A 126 -25.06 6.98 -3.33
C GLN A 126 -25.02 5.92 -2.23
N ASN A 127 -26.07 5.86 -1.42
CA ASN A 127 -26.18 4.96 -0.26
C ASN A 127 -25.09 5.17 0.81
N ASN A 128 -24.36 6.30 0.80
CA ASN A 128 -23.30 6.59 1.77
C ASN A 128 -22.23 5.49 1.84
N ARG A 129 -21.79 4.98 0.68
CA ARG A 129 -20.80 3.91 0.60
C ARG A 129 -19.88 4.06 -0.60
N VAL A 130 -18.72 3.42 -0.49
CA VAL A 130 -17.77 3.19 -1.58
C VAL A 130 -17.70 1.68 -1.89
N THR A 131 -17.11 1.34 -3.02
CA THR A 131 -16.86 -0.05 -3.42
C THR A 131 -15.35 -0.26 -3.52
N PHE A 132 -14.84 -1.15 -2.67
CA PHE A 132 -13.47 -1.63 -2.71
C PHE A 132 -13.39 -2.76 -3.72
N LYS A 133 -12.36 -2.77 -4.56
CA LYS A 133 -12.12 -3.84 -5.52
C LYS A 133 -10.72 -4.37 -5.37
N LEU A 134 -10.57 -5.68 -5.13
CA LEU A 134 -9.29 -6.35 -5.30
C LEU A 134 -9.13 -6.64 -6.78
N THR A 135 -8.24 -5.92 -7.46
CA THR A 135 -8.14 -5.98 -8.93
C THR A 135 -7.01 -6.86 -9.42
N ASN A 136 -5.95 -7.01 -8.63
CA ASN A 136 -4.82 -7.88 -8.97
C ASN A 136 -4.09 -8.35 -7.71
N VAL A 137 -3.59 -9.59 -7.74
CA VAL A 137 -2.63 -10.11 -6.77
C VAL A 137 -1.53 -10.81 -7.54
N SER A 138 -0.28 -10.47 -7.25
CA SER A 138 0.89 -11.23 -7.67
C SER A 138 1.66 -11.69 -6.45
N GLY A 139 2.04 -12.96 -6.40
CA GLY A 139 2.73 -13.54 -5.26
C GLY A 139 2.99 -15.03 -5.45
N PRO A 140 3.63 -15.69 -4.47
CA PRO A 140 3.98 -17.11 -4.55
C PRO A 140 2.76 -18.04 -4.47
N ALA A 141 1.64 -17.60 -3.88
CA ALA A 141 0.43 -18.40 -3.70
C ALA A 141 -0.81 -17.50 -3.54
N GLY A 142 -1.92 -18.05 -3.01
CA GLY A 142 -3.16 -17.31 -2.75
C GLY A 142 -3.05 -16.22 -1.69
N PHE A 143 -3.94 -15.24 -1.80
CA PHE A 143 -4.17 -14.16 -0.86
C PHE A 143 -5.67 -14.05 -0.59
N SER A 144 -6.04 -13.84 0.68
CA SER A 144 -7.44 -13.66 1.06
C SER A 144 -7.59 -12.64 2.17
N VAL A 145 -8.73 -11.96 2.19
CA VAL A 145 -9.15 -11.09 3.28
C VAL A 145 -10.51 -11.57 3.78
N TYR A 146 -10.64 -11.76 5.09
CA TYR A 146 -11.82 -12.40 5.66
C TYR A 146 -12.08 -11.98 7.11
N THR A 147 -13.28 -12.20 7.59
CA THR A 147 -13.64 -12.07 9.01
C THR A 147 -13.99 -13.42 9.61
N VAL A 148 -13.92 -13.52 10.94
CA VAL A 148 -14.34 -14.69 11.70
C VAL A 148 -15.29 -14.23 12.80
N SER A 149 -16.46 -14.86 12.86
CA SER A 149 -17.44 -14.65 13.93
C SER A 149 -17.93 -16.00 14.44
N GLY A 150 -17.84 -16.23 15.76
CA GLY A 150 -18.22 -17.51 16.36
C GLY A 150 -17.48 -18.74 15.80
N GLY A 151 -16.26 -18.54 15.26
CA GLY A 151 -15.48 -19.60 14.59
C GLY A 151 -15.81 -19.81 13.11
N THR A 152 -16.78 -19.09 12.55
CA THR A 152 -17.18 -19.20 11.14
C THR A 152 -16.51 -18.10 10.32
N PRO A 153 -15.74 -18.43 9.27
CA PRO A 153 -15.14 -17.44 8.38
C PRO A 153 -16.17 -16.87 7.39
N THR A 154 -16.04 -15.58 7.06
CA THR A 154 -16.68 -14.91 5.92
C THR A 154 -15.60 -14.31 5.04
N VAL A 155 -15.45 -14.84 3.83
CA VAL A 155 -14.49 -14.36 2.84
C VAL A 155 -14.99 -13.04 2.26
N LEU A 156 -14.11 -12.04 2.20
CA LEU A 156 -14.39 -10.71 1.65
C LEU A 156 -13.67 -10.48 0.32
N PHE A 157 -12.46 -11.01 0.20
CA PHE A 157 -11.65 -11.03 -1.02
C PHE A 157 -10.84 -12.32 -1.05
N ASP A 158 -10.71 -12.97 -2.21
CA ASP A 158 -9.95 -14.20 -2.38
C ASP A 158 -9.42 -14.31 -3.82
N SER A 159 -8.10 -14.19 -3.96
CA SER A 159 -7.45 -14.28 -5.27
C SER A 159 -7.50 -15.68 -5.89
N GLY A 160 -7.80 -16.71 -5.10
CA GLY A 160 -7.82 -18.12 -5.53
C GLY A 160 -9.02 -18.49 -6.39
N ASN A 161 -10.09 -17.68 -6.37
CA ASN A 161 -11.31 -17.93 -7.15
C ASN A 161 -11.42 -17.07 -8.44
N GLY A 162 -10.41 -16.25 -8.72
CA GLY A 162 -10.39 -15.28 -9.81
C GLY A 162 -10.49 -13.85 -9.31
N LEU A 163 -10.21 -12.87 -10.18
CA LEU A 163 -10.30 -11.44 -9.88
C LEU A 163 -11.01 -10.71 -11.02
N PRO A 164 -11.68 -9.57 -10.77
CA PRO A 164 -11.72 -8.83 -9.50
C PRO A 164 -12.77 -9.31 -8.50
N ASP A 165 -12.47 -9.13 -7.22
CA ASP A 165 -13.46 -9.21 -6.13
C ASP A 165 -13.92 -7.81 -5.71
N SER A 166 -15.11 -7.69 -5.12
CA SER A 166 -15.68 -6.40 -4.72
C SER A 166 -16.44 -6.44 -3.40
N LEU A 167 -16.22 -5.41 -2.58
CA LEU A 167 -16.90 -5.21 -1.29
C LEU A 167 -17.47 -3.79 -1.22
N ASN A 168 -18.75 -3.67 -0.86
CA ASN A 168 -19.32 -2.36 -0.53
C ASN A 168 -19.01 -2.03 0.93
N VAL A 169 -18.39 -0.88 1.16
CA VAL A 169 -18.00 -0.39 2.50
C VAL A 169 -18.72 0.93 2.75
N ASN A 170 -19.49 0.98 3.83
CA ASN A 170 -20.17 2.21 4.23
C ASN A 170 -19.14 3.27 4.63
N ARG A 171 -19.44 4.56 4.41
CA ARG A 171 -18.68 5.64 5.04
C ARG A 171 -18.70 5.51 6.56
N ASN A 172 -17.80 6.20 7.24
CA ASN A 172 -17.71 6.18 8.71
C ASN A 172 -17.54 4.75 9.25
N THR A 173 -16.75 3.95 8.52
CA THR A 173 -16.35 2.61 8.93
C THR A 173 -14.86 2.64 9.26
N HIS A 174 -14.52 2.16 10.45
CA HIS A 174 -13.16 1.76 10.82
C HIS A 174 -13.23 0.28 11.17
N ALA A 175 -12.54 -0.57 10.43
CA ALA A 175 -12.62 -2.01 10.63
C ALA A 175 -11.28 -2.69 10.44
N HIS A 176 -11.06 -3.73 11.26
CA HIS A 176 -9.93 -4.64 11.13
C HIS A 176 -10.43 -6.03 10.79
N VAL A 177 -9.69 -6.71 9.91
CA VAL A 177 -10.04 -8.00 9.33
C VAL A 177 -8.80 -8.89 9.27
N ASN A 178 -8.97 -10.16 8.93
CA ASN A 178 -7.84 -11.06 8.76
C ASN A 178 -7.30 -10.92 7.33
N TRP A 179 -5.99 -10.80 7.20
CA TRP A 179 -5.27 -10.80 5.93
C TRP A 179 -4.43 -12.07 5.87
N GLY A 180 -4.79 -12.99 4.98
CA GLY A 180 -4.20 -14.32 4.85
C GLY A 180 -3.32 -14.46 3.62
N PHE A 181 -2.18 -15.13 3.80
CA PHE A 181 -1.21 -15.45 2.76
C PHE A 181 -0.89 -16.94 2.80
N ASP A 182 -1.01 -17.60 1.65
CA ASP A 182 -0.86 -19.06 1.55
C ASP A 182 0.58 -19.57 1.58
N ALA A 183 1.56 -18.70 1.32
CA ALA A 183 2.97 -19.04 1.32
C ALA A 183 3.84 -17.86 1.78
N ALA A 184 5.06 -18.14 2.23
CA ALA A 184 6.08 -17.12 2.43
C ALA A 184 6.56 -16.57 1.07
N GLY A 185 6.92 -15.29 1.05
CA GLY A 185 7.39 -14.56 -0.12
C GLY A 185 6.75 -13.18 -0.26
N THR A 186 7.08 -12.48 -1.35
CA THR A 186 6.58 -11.13 -1.61
C THR A 186 5.26 -11.18 -2.36
N TYR A 187 4.27 -10.44 -1.87
CA TYR A 187 2.98 -10.24 -2.51
C TYR A 187 2.81 -8.77 -2.91
N ALA A 188 2.37 -8.54 -4.15
CA ALA A 188 1.87 -7.27 -4.64
C ALA A 188 0.34 -7.35 -4.73
N VAL A 189 -0.37 -6.66 -3.84
CA VAL A 189 -1.83 -6.69 -3.72
C VAL A 189 -2.37 -5.36 -4.20
N THR A 190 -3.24 -5.38 -5.21
CA THR A 190 -3.73 -4.16 -5.86
C THR A 190 -5.22 -3.95 -5.59
N PHE A 191 -5.56 -2.82 -4.98
CA PHE A 191 -6.94 -2.39 -4.78
C PHE A 191 -7.26 -1.13 -5.61
N GLU A 192 -8.54 -1.00 -5.97
CA GLU A 192 -9.15 0.22 -6.48
C GLU A 192 -10.39 0.52 -5.64
N VAL A 193 -10.56 1.77 -5.20
CA VAL A 193 -11.80 2.22 -4.55
C VAL A 193 -12.58 3.10 -5.50
N THR A 194 -13.87 2.81 -5.63
CA THR A 194 -14.78 3.57 -6.49
C THR A 194 -15.99 4.06 -5.71
N GLY A 195 -16.54 5.20 -6.12
CA GLY A 195 -17.73 5.77 -5.51
C GLY A 195 -18.65 6.37 -6.56
N LYS A 196 -19.96 6.11 -6.45
CA LYS A 196 -20.96 6.70 -7.34
C LYS A 196 -21.52 7.96 -6.69
N LEU A 197 -21.26 9.12 -7.27
CA LEU A 197 -21.65 10.42 -6.73
C LEU A 197 -23.18 10.49 -6.56
N ALA A 198 -23.63 10.99 -5.42
CA ALA A 198 -25.06 11.19 -5.14
C ALA A 198 -25.66 12.30 -6.01
N SER A 199 -24.87 13.31 -6.37
CA SER A 199 -25.31 14.49 -7.11
C SER A 199 -25.77 14.20 -8.53
N ASN A 200 -25.08 13.29 -9.24
CA ASN A 200 -25.31 13.06 -10.67
C ASN A 200 -25.19 11.57 -11.09
N GLY A 201 -24.83 10.68 -10.17
CA GLY A 201 -24.66 9.26 -10.45
C GLY A 201 -23.39 8.88 -11.22
N THR A 202 -22.46 9.81 -11.45
CA THR A 202 -21.14 9.53 -12.03
C THR A 202 -20.30 8.69 -11.07
N THR A 203 -19.63 7.66 -11.58
CA THR A 203 -18.63 6.91 -10.80
C THR A 203 -17.28 7.62 -10.90
N ILE A 204 -16.67 7.89 -9.75
CA ILE A 204 -15.27 8.31 -9.64
C ILE A 204 -14.43 7.18 -9.01
N SER A 205 -13.12 7.21 -9.25
CA SER A 205 -12.16 6.19 -8.83
C SER A 205 -10.96 6.84 -8.16
N SER A 206 -10.38 6.15 -7.18
CA SER A 206 -9.08 6.45 -6.60
C SER A 206 -7.91 6.18 -7.55
N GLY A 207 -8.17 5.45 -8.65
CA GLY A 207 -7.13 4.71 -9.37
C GLY A 207 -6.70 3.45 -8.62
N ALA A 208 -6.00 2.55 -9.32
CA ALA A 208 -5.43 1.36 -8.71
C ALA A 208 -4.18 1.73 -7.90
N LYS A 209 -4.10 1.20 -6.68
CA LYS A 209 -2.95 1.30 -5.77
C LYS A 209 -2.47 -0.10 -5.43
N THR A 210 -1.17 -0.28 -5.29
CA THR A 210 -0.56 -1.59 -4.99
C THR A 210 0.23 -1.51 -3.70
N TRP A 211 -0.07 -2.44 -2.79
CA TRP A 211 0.65 -2.64 -1.54
C TRP A 211 1.60 -3.82 -1.67
N THR A 212 2.79 -3.66 -1.10
CA THR A 212 3.77 -4.74 -1.00
C THR A 212 3.71 -5.37 0.38
N PHE A 213 3.44 -6.67 0.44
CA PHE A 213 3.58 -7.47 1.65
C PHE A 213 4.79 -8.39 1.53
N GLU A 214 5.62 -8.42 2.57
CA GLU A 214 6.76 -9.34 2.66
C GLU A 214 6.47 -10.41 3.73
N VAL A 215 6.14 -11.62 3.29
CA VAL A 215 5.78 -12.74 4.17
C VAL A 215 7.02 -13.57 4.48
N LEU A 216 7.43 -13.58 5.75
CA LEU A 216 8.68 -14.18 6.20
C LEU A 216 8.52 -15.68 6.57
N PRO A 217 9.47 -16.54 6.21
CA PRO A 217 9.40 -18.00 6.40
C PRO A 217 9.64 -18.49 7.83
#